data_AF-A0A957M0C6-F1
#
_entry.id   AF-A0A957M0C6-F1
#
_cell.length_a   1.000
_cell.length_b   1.000
_cell.length_c   1.000
_cell.angle_alpha   90.00
_cell.angle_beta   90.00
_cell.angle_gamma   90.00
#
_symmetry.space_group_name_H-M   'P 1'
#
loop_
_entity.id
_entity.type
_entity.pdbx_description
1 polymer ?
#
loop_
_entity_poly.entity_id
_entity_poly.type
_entity_poly.pdbx_seq_one_letter_code
_entity_poly.pdbx_strand_id
1 'polypeptide(L)'
;MNKHARVTRLFIALPVLLCLAALLPARPAFAQLCRQDVLVESGETLSTIAARELGNMAAYPQIVAATNAAAAADDRYAVITDPGRISVGQRLCLPGAVSTEASAPEALTPSATETIAAPAAEDNEDDFDFVPEELTIDYLRSLDYPGSDLVIEQTLAPGVNYQRYVASYQSDGLKILGLLTVPNGDPPAAGRPAIIFNHGYISPEVYRTTERYVAYQDGFARNGYVTFKPDYRGHGFSEGESRSAYGTPDYAIDVLNATASVKRLDGVDSTRIGMWGHS
;
A
#
# COMPACT_ATOMS: atom_id res chain seq x y z
N MET A 1 30.22 73.26 54.68
CA MET A 1 29.41 74.42 54.25
C MET A 1 30.00 75.00 52.96
N ASN A 2 29.40 74.70 51.81
CA ASN A 2 29.21 75.64 50.70
C ASN A 2 28.31 75.01 49.63
N LYS A 3 27.37 75.80 49.16
CA LYS A 3 26.24 75.44 48.29
C LYS A 3 26.53 75.80 46.81
N HIS A 4 25.69 75.24 45.94
CA HIS A 4 25.35 75.67 44.56
C HIS A 4 26.34 75.22 43.47
N ALA A 5 25.94 74.75 42.28
CA ALA A 5 24.65 74.75 41.59
C ALA A 5 24.56 73.62 40.53
N ARG A 6 23.30 73.38 40.14
CA ARG A 6 22.74 72.46 39.14
C ARG A 6 23.39 72.54 37.75
N VAL A 7 23.47 71.40 37.06
CA VAL A 7 23.05 71.30 35.65
C VAL A 7 22.24 70.02 35.45
N THR A 8 20.98 70.24 35.14
CA THR A 8 19.97 69.27 34.71
C THR A 8 20.31 68.78 33.30
N ARG A 9 20.39 67.46 33.08
CA ARG A 9 20.15 66.85 31.76
C ARG A 9 19.20 65.67 31.91
N LEU A 10 17.96 65.96 31.56
CA LEU A 10 16.86 65.05 31.32
C LEU A 10 17.16 64.25 30.05
N PHE A 11 17.38 62.95 30.16
CA PHE A 11 17.31 62.02 29.02
C PHE A 11 16.08 61.13 29.22
N ILE A 12 15.09 61.35 28.36
CA ILE A 12 13.88 60.55 28.19
C ILE A 12 14.13 59.57 27.03
N ALA A 13 13.49 58.40 27.12
CA ALA A 13 13.38 57.29 26.16
C ALA A 13 14.58 56.34 26.15
N LEU A 14 14.44 55.01 26.26
CA LEU A 14 13.37 54.13 25.78
C LEU A 14 13.45 52.79 26.57
N PRO A 15 12.36 52.15 27.04
CA PRO A 15 12.45 50.78 27.52
C PRO A 15 12.62 49.87 26.31
N VAL A 16 13.78 49.24 26.17
CA VAL A 16 13.95 48.09 25.26
C VAL A 16 13.17 46.94 25.88
N LEU A 17 11.91 46.82 25.48
CA LEU A 17 11.08 45.66 25.73
C LEU A 17 11.66 44.52 24.89
N LEU A 18 12.53 43.72 25.50
CA LEU A 18 13.03 42.49 24.91
C LEU A 18 11.85 41.51 24.86
N CYS A 19 11.11 41.53 23.75
CA CYS A 19 10.15 40.48 23.41
C CYS A 19 10.95 39.18 23.24
N LEU A 20 11.02 38.39 24.30
CA LEU A 20 11.37 36.98 24.23
C LEU A 20 10.17 36.28 23.57
N ALA A 21 10.13 36.33 22.23
CA ALA A 21 9.25 35.47 21.46
C ALA A 21 9.69 34.03 21.74
N ALA A 22 9.02 33.38 22.68
CA ALA A 22 9.11 31.94 22.81
C ALA A 22 8.73 31.36 21.44
N LEU A 23 9.71 30.77 20.75
CA LEU A 23 9.42 29.85 19.65
C LEU A 23 8.70 28.67 20.29
N LEU A 24 7.38 28.77 20.39
CA LEU A 24 6.52 27.61 20.53
C LEU A 24 6.80 26.77 19.27
N PRO A 25 7.17 25.47 19.42
CA PRO A 25 7.26 24.61 18.26
C PRO A 25 5.92 24.68 17.54
N ALA A 26 5.94 24.90 16.23
CA ALA A 26 4.75 24.81 15.40
C ALA A 26 4.11 23.45 15.68
N ARG A 27 2.97 23.45 16.37
CA ARG A 27 2.17 22.24 16.52
C ARG A 27 1.77 21.84 15.09
N PRO A 28 2.02 20.60 14.66
CA PRO A 28 1.56 20.16 13.36
C PRO A 28 0.05 20.43 13.27
N ALA A 29 -0.35 21.21 12.26
CA ALA A 29 -1.75 21.29 11.88
C ALA A 29 -2.17 19.84 11.61
N PHE A 30 -3.28 19.40 12.22
CA PHE A 30 -3.81 18.03 12.20
C PHE A 30 -3.21 17.02 13.19
N ALA A 31 -2.94 17.42 14.44
CA ALA A 31 -3.08 16.46 15.54
C ALA A 31 -4.59 16.15 15.73
N GLN A 32 -5.14 15.25 14.91
CA GLN A 32 -6.53 14.83 15.05
C GLN A 32 -6.68 14.12 16.40
N LEU A 33 -7.42 14.73 17.32
CA LEU A 33 -7.63 14.18 18.66
C LEU A 33 -8.31 12.81 18.58
N CYS A 34 -7.86 11.90 19.44
CA CYS A 34 -8.44 10.58 19.53
C CYS A 34 -9.91 10.65 19.94
N ARG A 35 -10.80 10.20 19.05
CA ARG A 35 -12.25 10.34 19.27
C ARG A 35 -12.91 9.05 19.72
N GLN A 36 -12.41 7.92 19.23
CA GLN A 36 -12.95 6.61 19.54
C GLN A 36 -11.83 5.57 19.59
N ASP A 37 -11.88 4.71 20.60
CA ASP A 37 -11.01 3.57 20.73
C ASP A 37 -11.64 2.38 19.99
N VAL A 38 -10.84 1.69 19.17
CA VAL A 38 -11.22 0.41 18.57
C VAL A 38 -10.20 -0.64 18.96
N LEU A 39 -10.69 -1.84 19.29
CA LEU A 39 -9.83 -3.01 19.47
C LEU A 39 -9.81 -3.82 18.19
N VAL A 40 -8.63 -4.24 17.77
CA VAL A 40 -8.46 -5.10 16.60
C VAL A 40 -9.03 -6.48 16.88
N GLU A 41 -10.01 -6.90 16.08
CA GLU A 41 -10.55 -8.26 16.13
C GLU A 41 -9.74 -9.24 15.29
N SER A 42 -9.99 -10.54 15.48
CA SER A 42 -9.32 -11.60 14.71
C SER A 42 -9.59 -11.46 13.22
N GLY A 43 -8.53 -11.26 12.43
CA GLY A 43 -8.61 -11.14 10.97
C GLY A 43 -8.93 -9.72 10.46
N GLU A 44 -9.02 -8.72 11.34
CA GLU A 44 -9.12 -7.31 10.92
C GLU A 44 -7.78 -6.75 10.45
N THR A 45 -7.86 -5.79 9.52
CA THR A 45 -6.77 -4.94 9.05
C THR A 45 -7.13 -3.47 9.32
N LEU A 46 -6.15 -2.56 9.30
CA LEU A 46 -6.43 -1.11 9.42
C LEU A 46 -7.41 -0.63 8.35
N SER A 47 -7.33 -1.18 7.13
CA SER A 47 -8.22 -0.85 6.03
C SER A 47 -9.65 -1.36 6.23
N THR A 48 -9.85 -2.55 6.79
CA THR A 48 -11.20 -3.05 7.10
C THR A 48 -11.82 -2.26 8.26
N ILE A 49 -11.01 -1.86 9.24
CA ILE A 49 -11.44 -0.97 10.33
C ILE A 49 -11.79 0.41 9.77
N ALA A 50 -11.00 0.98 8.87
CA ALA A 50 -11.29 2.24 8.20
C ALA A 50 -12.57 2.18 7.35
N ALA A 51 -12.82 1.07 6.67
CA ALA A 51 -14.10 0.84 5.97
C ALA A 51 -15.29 0.93 6.94
N ARG A 52 -15.20 0.19 8.04
CA ARG A 52 -16.27 0.00 9.01
C ARG A 52 -16.55 1.28 9.80
N GLU A 53 -15.51 2.00 10.18
CA GLU A 53 -15.58 3.10 11.15
C GLU A 53 -15.53 4.49 10.49
N LEU A 54 -14.80 4.62 9.38
CA LEU A 54 -14.65 5.89 8.66
C LEU A 54 -15.44 5.91 7.34
N GLY A 55 -16.11 4.81 6.99
CA GLY A 55 -16.84 4.67 5.73
C GLY A 55 -15.94 4.65 4.49
N ASN A 56 -14.61 4.59 4.68
CA ASN A 56 -13.63 4.67 3.61
C ASN A 56 -12.39 3.82 3.95
N MET A 57 -12.20 2.71 3.22
CA MET A 57 -11.04 1.84 3.39
C MET A 57 -9.70 2.55 3.20
N ALA A 58 -9.65 3.56 2.31
CA ALA A 58 -8.44 4.34 2.04
C ALA A 58 -8.13 5.35 3.15
N ALA A 59 -9.01 5.52 4.14
CA ALA A 59 -8.78 6.39 5.29
C ALA A 59 -7.92 5.73 6.39
N TYR A 60 -7.45 4.51 6.20
CA TYR A 60 -6.60 3.82 7.18
C TYR A 60 -5.32 4.59 7.59
N PRO A 61 -4.66 5.40 6.74
CA PRO A 61 -3.52 6.21 7.18
C PRO A 61 -3.91 7.23 8.27
N GLN A 62 -5.17 7.65 8.29
CA GLN A 62 -5.69 8.53 9.34
C GLN A 62 -5.77 7.81 10.69
N ILE A 63 -6.05 6.50 10.70
CA ILE A 63 -6.01 5.65 11.89
C ILE A 63 -4.56 5.49 12.38
N VAL A 64 -3.60 5.31 11.46
CA VAL A 64 -2.16 5.24 11.79
C VAL A 64 -1.71 6.54 12.44
N ALA A 65 -1.99 7.67 11.79
CA ALA A 65 -1.61 8.99 12.29
C ALA A 65 -2.24 9.29 13.66
N ALA A 66 -3.53 9.01 13.82
CA ALA A 66 -4.23 9.21 15.09
C ALA A 66 -3.70 8.29 16.21
N THR A 67 -3.41 7.03 15.89
CA THR A 67 -2.86 6.06 16.88
C THR A 67 -1.45 6.43 17.31
N ASN A 68 -0.59 6.85 16.38
CA ASN A 68 0.78 7.27 16.71
C ASN A 68 0.79 8.60 17.48
N ALA A 69 -0.12 9.52 17.16
CA ALA A 69 -0.31 10.74 17.94
C ALA A 69 -0.82 10.45 19.36
N ALA A 70 -1.73 9.49 19.52
CA ALA A 70 -2.23 9.06 20.82
C ALA A 70 -1.14 8.34 21.65
N ALA A 71 -0.32 7.50 21.01
CA ALA A 71 0.80 6.80 21.65
C ALA A 71 1.88 7.75 22.20
N ALA A 72 2.00 8.96 21.64
CA ALA A 72 2.89 9.98 22.19
C ALA A 72 2.42 10.56 23.54
N ALA A 73 1.17 10.33 23.93
CA ALA A 73 0.55 10.87 25.14
C ALA A 73 0.00 9.80 26.10
N ASP A 74 -0.25 8.58 25.61
CA ASP A 74 -0.87 7.49 26.36
C ASP A 74 -0.31 6.12 25.93
N ASP A 75 0.38 5.46 26.87
CA ASP A 75 1.07 4.18 26.66
C ASP A 75 0.12 3.00 26.35
N ARG A 76 -1.21 3.20 26.46
CA ARG A 76 -2.20 2.19 26.05
C ARG A 76 -2.25 2.01 24.53
N TYR A 77 -1.72 2.96 23.76
CA TYR A 77 -1.60 2.86 22.30
C TYR A 77 -0.18 2.46 21.93
N ALA A 78 -0.05 1.39 21.13
CA ALA A 78 1.24 1.03 20.56
C ALA A 78 1.50 1.86 19.29
N VAL A 79 2.72 2.38 19.16
CA VAL A 79 3.17 3.03 17.91
C VAL A 79 3.11 2.00 16.78
N ILE A 80 2.36 2.34 15.73
CA ILE A 80 2.29 1.58 14.50
C ILE A 80 3.46 2.02 13.63
N THR A 81 4.51 1.21 13.63
CA THR A 81 5.67 1.36 12.74
C THR A 81 5.44 0.68 11.39
N ASP A 82 4.63 -0.37 11.38
CA ASP A 82 4.23 -1.12 10.19
C ASP A 82 2.69 -1.23 10.16
N PRO A 83 2.00 -0.49 9.28
CA PRO A 83 0.54 -0.54 9.13
C PRO A 83 0.00 -1.93 8.74
N GLY A 84 0.85 -2.81 8.20
CA GLY A 84 0.50 -4.20 7.87
C GLY A 84 0.53 -5.16 9.06
N ARG A 85 1.07 -4.74 10.21
CA ARG A 85 1.23 -5.58 11.41
C ARG A 85 0.48 -5.02 12.60
N ILE A 86 -0.83 -5.30 12.63
CA ILE A 86 -1.66 -5.08 13.82
C ILE A 86 -1.96 -6.39 14.54
N SER A 87 -2.04 -6.35 15.86
CA SER A 87 -2.27 -7.53 16.69
C SER A 87 -3.69 -7.56 17.23
N VAL A 88 -4.28 -8.76 17.36
CA VAL A 88 -5.59 -8.93 18.00
C VAL A 88 -5.58 -8.35 19.40
N GLY A 89 -6.58 -7.53 19.72
CA GLY A 89 -6.69 -6.80 20.99
C GLY A 89 -5.85 -5.53 21.07
N GLN A 90 -5.08 -5.19 20.03
CA GLN A 90 -4.40 -3.90 19.95
C GLN A 90 -5.42 -2.77 19.97
N ARG A 91 -5.17 -1.75 20.78
CA ARG A 91 -5.99 -0.55 20.85
C ARG A 91 -5.54 0.44 19.78
N LEU A 92 -6.48 0.81 18.92
CA LEU A 92 -6.32 1.80 17.87
C LEU A 92 -7.14 3.03 18.18
N CYS A 93 -6.63 4.16 17.73
CA CYS A 93 -7.29 5.44 17.85
C CYS A 93 -7.91 5.84 16.52
N LEU A 94 -9.21 6.14 16.50
CA LEU A 94 -9.90 6.66 15.33
C LEU A 94 -9.96 8.19 15.33
N PRO A 95 -9.66 8.84 14.19
CA PRO A 95 -9.86 10.27 14.01
C PRO A 95 -11.35 10.60 13.86
N GLY A 96 -11.77 11.78 14.32
CA GLY A 96 -13.12 12.26 14.05
C GLY A 96 -13.37 12.47 12.55
N ALA A 97 -14.50 11.97 12.05
CA ALA A 97 -14.91 12.12 10.66
C ALA A 97 -14.99 13.60 10.22
N VAL A 98 -14.39 13.92 9.09
CA VAL A 98 -14.75 15.11 8.31
C VAL A 98 -15.77 14.65 7.28
N SER A 99 -17.04 15.02 7.50
CA SER A 99 -18.11 14.80 6.53
C SER A 99 -17.81 15.61 5.27
N THR A 100 -17.46 14.95 4.16
CA THR A 100 -17.48 15.61 2.84
C THR A 100 -18.91 15.67 2.34
N GLU A 101 -19.63 16.72 2.71
CA GLU A 101 -20.85 17.12 2.02
C GLU A 101 -20.49 17.60 0.61
N ALA A 102 -21.04 16.90 -0.38
CA ALA A 102 -20.96 17.23 -1.78
C ALA A 102 -21.67 18.56 -2.06
N SER A 103 -20.93 19.59 -2.47
CA SER A 103 -21.52 20.76 -3.12
C SER A 103 -21.40 20.60 -4.63
N ALA A 104 -22.55 20.62 -5.31
CA ALA A 104 -22.69 20.60 -6.75
C ALA A 104 -21.96 21.78 -7.42
N PRO A 105 -21.46 21.65 -8.66
CA PRO A 105 -20.88 22.79 -9.37
C PRO A 105 -21.99 23.61 -10.03
N GLU A 106 -22.03 24.89 -9.67
CA GLU A 106 -22.76 25.91 -10.40
C GLU A 106 -22.02 26.22 -11.71
N ALA A 107 -22.79 26.32 -12.80
CA ALA A 107 -22.29 26.41 -14.16
C ALA A 107 -21.47 27.69 -14.40
N LEU A 108 -20.28 27.54 -14.98
CA LEU A 108 -19.55 28.62 -15.63
C LEU A 108 -19.21 28.23 -17.07
N THR A 109 -19.55 29.16 -17.97
CA THR A 109 -19.38 29.16 -19.44
C THR A 109 -17.92 28.98 -19.89
N PRO A 110 -17.68 28.52 -21.13
CA PRO A 110 -16.34 28.20 -21.61
C PRO A 110 -15.59 29.45 -22.08
N SER A 111 -14.35 29.64 -21.62
CA SER A 111 -13.42 30.52 -22.30
C SER A 111 -11.95 30.16 -22.04
N ALA A 112 -11.21 30.14 -23.15
CA ALA A 112 -9.76 30.04 -23.33
C ALA A 112 -9.06 28.72 -22.94
N THR A 113 -8.75 27.93 -23.97
CA THR A 113 -7.72 26.90 -23.97
C THR A 113 -6.35 27.53 -23.70
N GLU A 114 -5.87 27.43 -22.46
CA GLU A 114 -4.44 27.48 -22.16
C GLU A 114 -3.90 26.06 -22.14
N THR A 115 -2.99 25.77 -23.07
CA THR A 115 -2.19 24.55 -23.08
C THR A 115 -1.28 24.56 -21.85
N ILE A 116 -1.69 23.90 -20.78
CA ILE A 116 -0.81 23.61 -19.64
C ILE A 116 0.15 22.51 -20.09
N ALA A 117 1.41 22.89 -20.29
CA ALA A 117 2.51 21.95 -20.42
C ALA A 117 2.55 21.05 -19.18
N ALA A 118 2.76 19.74 -19.39
CA ALA A 118 2.93 18.76 -18.33
C ALA A 118 3.95 19.28 -17.29
N PRO A 119 3.73 19.09 -15.98
CA PRO A 119 4.76 19.38 -15.01
C PRO A 119 5.97 18.52 -15.35
N ALA A 120 7.10 19.18 -15.62
CA ALA A 120 8.38 18.51 -15.72
C ALA A 120 8.58 17.72 -14.43
N ALA A 121 8.84 16.42 -14.56
CA ALA A 121 9.28 15.61 -13.46
C ALA A 121 10.48 16.31 -12.82
N GLU A 122 10.39 16.63 -11.53
CA GLU A 122 11.57 16.98 -10.76
C GLU A 122 12.42 15.70 -10.71
N ASP A 123 13.59 15.74 -11.36
CA ASP A 123 14.65 14.75 -11.22
C ASP A 123 15.04 14.69 -9.75
N ASN A 124 14.41 13.79 -9.00
CA ASN A 124 15.07 13.20 -7.86
C ASN A 124 16.09 12.23 -8.46
N GLU A 125 17.37 12.62 -8.45
CA GLU A 125 18.50 11.70 -8.67
C GLU A 125 18.55 10.69 -7.50
N ASP A 126 17.54 9.82 -7.41
CA ASP A 126 17.76 8.51 -6.82
C ASP A 126 18.62 7.74 -7.81
N ASP A 127 19.79 7.33 -7.34
CA ASP A 127 20.81 6.52 -8.05
C ASP A 127 20.20 5.18 -8.48
N PHE A 128 19.37 5.22 -9.52
CA PHE A 128 18.76 4.05 -10.10
C PHE A 128 19.83 3.36 -10.94
N ASP A 129 20.44 2.32 -10.37
CA ASP A 129 21.40 1.48 -11.08
C ASP A 129 20.68 0.69 -12.18
N PHE A 130 20.48 1.37 -13.32
CA PHE A 130 19.95 0.76 -14.53
C PHE A 130 21.03 -0.13 -15.12
N VAL A 131 20.86 -1.44 -14.94
CA VAL A 131 21.75 -2.47 -15.49
C VAL A 131 21.05 -3.15 -16.67
N PRO A 132 21.20 -2.66 -17.91
CA PRO A 132 20.44 -3.16 -19.06
C PRO A 132 20.66 -4.65 -19.37
N GLU A 133 21.80 -5.23 -18.97
CA GLU A 133 22.06 -6.67 -19.09
C GLU A 133 21.03 -7.51 -18.33
N GLU A 134 20.56 -7.02 -17.16
CA GLU A 134 19.58 -7.70 -16.32
C GLU A 134 18.18 -7.78 -16.96
N LEU A 135 17.89 -6.91 -17.94
CA LEU A 135 16.63 -6.90 -18.67
C LEU A 135 16.62 -7.82 -19.89
N THR A 136 17.71 -8.53 -20.15
CA THR A 136 17.81 -9.44 -21.29
C THR A 136 17.20 -10.80 -21.00
N ILE A 137 16.68 -11.44 -22.06
CA ILE A 137 16.18 -12.82 -21.97
C ILE A 137 17.31 -13.77 -21.56
N ASP A 138 18.54 -13.56 -22.06
CA ASP A 138 19.68 -14.43 -21.77
C ASP A 138 20.07 -14.36 -20.29
N TYR A 139 20.08 -13.16 -19.70
CA TYR A 139 20.25 -12.99 -18.25
C TYR A 139 19.16 -13.74 -17.48
N LEU A 140 17.88 -13.50 -17.77
CA LEU A 140 16.78 -14.16 -17.07
C LEU A 140 16.81 -15.69 -17.22
N ARG A 141 17.31 -16.22 -18.35
CA ARG A 141 17.48 -17.67 -18.56
C ARG A 141 18.67 -18.26 -17.81
N SER A 142 19.62 -17.42 -17.39
CA SER A 142 20.77 -17.84 -16.60
C SER A 142 20.46 -17.97 -15.10
N LEU A 143 19.34 -17.38 -14.65
CA LEU A 143 18.87 -17.44 -13.26
C LEU A 143 18.07 -18.72 -12.96
N ASP A 144 18.00 -19.06 -11.68
CA ASP A 144 17.17 -20.14 -11.16
C ASP A 144 15.86 -19.60 -10.57
N TYR A 145 14.76 -20.31 -10.84
CA TYR A 145 13.42 -20.00 -10.30
C TYR A 145 12.85 -21.23 -9.58
N PRO A 146 13.32 -21.53 -8.35
CA PRO A 146 12.91 -22.74 -7.65
C PRO A 146 11.43 -22.73 -7.26
N GLY A 147 10.83 -21.54 -7.13
CA GLY A 147 9.52 -21.34 -6.51
C GLY A 147 9.48 -21.83 -5.06
N SER A 148 8.28 -21.90 -4.49
CA SER A 148 8.01 -22.49 -3.19
C SER A 148 6.65 -23.16 -3.18
N ASP A 149 6.31 -23.83 -2.09
CA ASP A 149 4.90 -24.20 -1.87
C ASP A 149 4.09 -22.91 -1.64
N LEU A 150 2.84 -22.91 -2.12
CA LEU A 150 1.91 -21.82 -1.86
C LEU A 150 1.36 -21.95 -0.44
N VAL A 151 1.43 -20.88 0.34
CA VAL A 151 0.85 -20.81 1.68
C VAL A 151 -0.45 -20.03 1.62
N ILE A 152 -1.54 -20.60 2.12
CA ILE A 152 -2.83 -19.89 2.22
C ILE A 152 -2.77 -18.92 3.40
N GLU A 153 -2.73 -17.63 3.10
CA GLU A 153 -2.67 -16.54 4.09
C GLU A 153 -4.09 -16.12 4.52
N GLN A 154 -5.04 -16.15 3.58
CA GLN A 154 -6.42 -15.78 3.84
C GLN A 154 -7.38 -16.57 2.95
N THR A 155 -8.44 -17.12 3.55
CA THR A 155 -9.58 -17.67 2.81
C THR A 155 -10.61 -16.57 2.55
N LEU A 156 -11.02 -16.40 1.30
CA LEU A 156 -11.99 -15.39 0.87
C LEU A 156 -13.36 -16.02 0.64
N ALA A 157 -14.39 -15.18 0.46
CA ALA A 157 -15.70 -15.65 0.02
C ALA A 157 -15.56 -16.40 -1.33
N PRO A 158 -16.11 -17.61 -1.45
CA PRO A 158 -15.97 -18.42 -2.67
C PRO A 158 -16.72 -17.79 -3.84
N GLY A 159 -16.32 -18.19 -5.05
CA GLY A 159 -17.12 -17.96 -6.25
C GLY A 159 -18.23 -19.01 -6.40
N VAL A 160 -18.87 -19.04 -7.56
CA VAL A 160 -20.02 -19.95 -7.79
C VAL A 160 -19.64 -21.44 -7.75
N ASN A 161 -18.46 -21.78 -8.25
CA ASN A 161 -17.97 -23.16 -8.37
C ASN A 161 -16.44 -23.24 -8.16
N TYR A 162 -15.87 -22.31 -7.41
CA TYR A 162 -14.44 -22.24 -7.14
C TYR A 162 -14.17 -21.55 -5.80
N GLN A 163 -13.08 -21.94 -5.15
CA GLN A 163 -12.57 -21.32 -3.94
C GLN A 163 -11.62 -20.17 -4.26
N ARG A 164 -11.53 -19.20 -3.34
CA ARG A 164 -10.68 -18.01 -3.49
C ARG A 164 -9.82 -17.83 -2.25
N TYR A 165 -8.55 -17.53 -2.46
CA TYR A 165 -7.57 -17.35 -1.40
C TYR A 165 -6.62 -16.20 -1.71
N VAL A 166 -6.15 -15.52 -0.68
CA VAL A 166 -4.86 -14.84 -0.73
C VAL A 166 -3.81 -15.88 -0.34
N ALA A 167 -2.85 -16.10 -1.22
CA ALA A 167 -1.76 -17.04 -1.00
C ALA A 167 -0.41 -16.36 -1.20
N SER A 168 0.61 -16.84 -0.49
CA SER A 168 1.98 -16.33 -0.62
C SER A 168 2.95 -17.38 -1.16
N TYR A 169 4.03 -16.90 -1.76
CA TYR A 169 5.18 -17.68 -2.26
C TYR A 169 6.47 -16.90 -2.05
N GLN A 170 7.60 -17.57 -2.27
CA GLN A 170 8.94 -16.98 -2.14
C GLN A 170 9.50 -16.54 -3.49
N SER A 171 10.12 -15.36 -3.53
CA SER A 171 10.87 -14.84 -4.68
C SER A 171 12.02 -13.97 -4.17
N ASP A 172 13.27 -14.28 -4.51
CA ASP A 172 14.47 -13.57 -4.01
C ASP A 172 14.54 -13.40 -2.48
N GLY A 173 14.02 -14.37 -1.73
CA GLY A 173 13.93 -14.31 -0.26
C GLY A 173 12.82 -13.40 0.28
N LEU A 174 12.00 -12.84 -0.60
CA LEU A 174 10.82 -12.05 -0.26
C LEU A 174 9.56 -12.91 -0.26
N LYS A 175 8.66 -12.64 0.68
CA LYS A 175 7.30 -13.16 0.67
C LYS A 175 6.41 -12.33 -0.26
N ILE A 176 6.01 -12.91 -1.38
CA ILE A 176 5.14 -12.27 -2.37
C ILE A 176 3.74 -12.87 -2.27
N LEU A 177 2.70 -12.02 -2.32
CA LEU A 177 1.31 -12.45 -2.25
C LEU A 177 0.68 -12.52 -3.65
N GLY A 178 -0.46 -13.19 -3.72
CA GLY A 178 -1.29 -13.23 -4.91
C GLY A 178 -2.70 -13.75 -4.62
N LEU A 179 -3.59 -13.50 -5.57
CA LEU A 179 -4.95 -14.04 -5.56
C LEU A 179 -4.93 -15.42 -6.23
N LEU A 180 -5.21 -16.47 -5.46
CA LEU A 180 -5.39 -17.84 -5.93
C LEU A 180 -6.88 -18.16 -6.07
N THR A 181 -7.27 -18.73 -7.20
CA THR A 181 -8.58 -19.36 -7.38
C THR A 181 -8.44 -20.82 -7.76
N VAL A 182 -9.25 -21.69 -7.15
CA VAL A 182 -9.20 -23.14 -7.36
C VAL A 182 -10.61 -23.66 -7.64
N PRO A 183 -10.88 -24.21 -8.83
CA PRO A 183 -12.18 -24.79 -9.14
C PRO A 183 -12.56 -25.94 -8.20
N ASN A 184 -13.84 -26.01 -7.84
CA ASN A 184 -14.37 -27.02 -6.92
C ASN A 184 -14.39 -28.41 -7.57
N GLY A 185 -14.48 -29.43 -6.71
CA GLY A 185 -14.50 -30.84 -7.09
C GLY A 185 -13.10 -31.40 -7.35
N ASP A 186 -13.05 -32.71 -7.58
CA ASP A 186 -11.78 -33.40 -7.78
C ASP A 186 -11.13 -32.97 -9.10
N PRO A 187 -9.81 -32.72 -9.13
CA PRO A 187 -9.10 -32.44 -10.38
C PRO A 187 -9.13 -33.68 -11.29
N PRO A 188 -9.04 -33.51 -12.61
CA PRO A 188 -8.76 -34.62 -13.52
C PRO A 188 -7.47 -35.35 -13.12
N ALA A 189 -7.28 -36.60 -13.53
CA ALA A 189 -6.09 -37.39 -13.18
C ALA A 189 -4.76 -36.70 -13.58
N ALA A 190 -4.77 -35.92 -14.66
CA ALA A 190 -3.60 -35.14 -15.10
C ALA A 190 -3.41 -33.80 -14.35
N GLY A 191 -4.37 -33.40 -13.51
CA GLY A 191 -4.45 -32.07 -12.90
C GLY A 191 -5.30 -31.08 -13.71
N ARG A 192 -5.54 -29.91 -13.13
CA ARG A 192 -6.23 -28.77 -13.76
C ARG A 192 -5.22 -27.90 -14.50
N PRO A 193 -5.58 -27.35 -15.68
CA PRO A 193 -4.75 -26.32 -16.29
C PRO A 193 -4.71 -25.09 -15.38
N ALA A 194 -3.60 -24.35 -15.41
CA ALA A 194 -3.44 -23.13 -14.63
C ALA A 194 -3.13 -21.91 -15.50
N ILE A 195 -3.49 -20.72 -14.99
CA ILE A 195 -3.19 -19.44 -15.60
C ILE A 195 -2.45 -18.58 -14.59
N ILE A 196 -1.25 -18.15 -14.94
CA ILE A 196 -0.54 -17.08 -14.23
C ILE A 196 -1.05 -15.76 -14.82
N PHE A 197 -1.78 -15.01 -14.01
CA PHE A 197 -2.49 -13.81 -14.41
C PHE A 197 -1.66 -12.59 -14.00
N ASN A 198 -1.02 -11.94 -14.95
CA ASN A 198 -0.12 -10.83 -14.74
C ASN A 198 -0.89 -9.51 -14.86
N HIS A 199 -1.03 -8.76 -13.78
CA HIS A 199 -1.73 -7.47 -13.83
C HIS A 199 -0.85 -6.37 -14.46
N GLY A 200 -1.52 -5.33 -14.96
CA GLY A 200 -0.88 -4.09 -15.39
C GLY A 200 -0.35 -3.26 -14.23
N TYR A 201 0.38 -2.21 -14.54
CA TYR A 201 0.90 -1.33 -13.50
C TYR A 201 -0.24 -0.59 -12.78
N ILE A 202 -0.22 -0.68 -11.47
CA ILE A 202 -1.05 0.09 -10.55
C ILE A 202 -0.09 0.54 -9.47
N SER A 203 -0.13 1.81 -9.06
CA SER A 203 0.79 2.30 -8.02
C SER A 203 0.76 1.36 -6.80
N PRO A 204 1.92 0.90 -6.30
CA PRO A 204 1.99 -0.13 -5.27
C PRO A 204 1.16 0.21 -4.02
N GLU A 205 1.13 1.48 -3.63
CA GLU A 205 0.40 2.01 -2.46
C GLU A 205 -1.12 1.83 -2.56
N VAL A 206 -1.67 1.81 -3.78
CA VAL A 206 -3.12 1.69 -4.04
C VAL A 206 -3.49 0.33 -4.63
N TYR A 207 -2.51 -0.49 -5.01
CA TYR A 207 -2.74 -1.84 -5.47
C TYR A 207 -3.35 -2.71 -4.35
N ARG A 208 -4.34 -3.53 -4.70
CA ARG A 208 -4.99 -4.47 -3.77
C ARG A 208 -5.15 -5.83 -4.42
N THR A 209 -4.73 -6.89 -3.74
CA THR A 209 -4.73 -8.28 -4.22
C THR A 209 -6.08 -8.73 -4.77
N THR A 210 -7.19 -8.35 -4.13
CA THR A 210 -8.54 -8.83 -4.45
C THR A 210 -9.34 -7.91 -5.36
N GLU A 211 -8.78 -6.77 -5.75
CA GLU A 211 -9.45 -5.79 -6.60
C GLU A 211 -9.05 -5.93 -8.07
N ARG A 212 -9.84 -5.29 -8.94
CA ARG A 212 -9.71 -5.32 -10.40
C ARG A 212 -9.78 -6.75 -10.95
N TYR A 213 -9.93 -6.85 -12.26
CA TYR A 213 -9.90 -8.12 -12.99
C TYR A 213 -10.90 -9.21 -12.53
N VAL A 214 -11.88 -8.87 -11.68
CA VAL A 214 -12.80 -9.83 -11.05
C VAL A 214 -13.52 -10.69 -12.10
N ALA A 215 -14.02 -10.07 -13.17
CA ALA A 215 -14.71 -10.77 -14.24
C ALA A 215 -13.80 -11.75 -15.01
N TYR A 216 -12.51 -11.43 -15.19
CA TYR A 216 -11.58 -12.34 -15.87
C TYR A 216 -11.19 -13.51 -14.98
N GLN A 217 -10.89 -13.23 -13.70
CA GLN A 217 -10.62 -14.27 -12.70
C GLN A 217 -11.81 -15.23 -12.55
N ASP A 218 -13.03 -14.69 -12.44
CA ASP A 218 -14.28 -15.46 -12.41
C ASP A 218 -14.44 -16.31 -13.69
N GLY A 219 -14.24 -15.70 -14.86
CA GLY A 219 -14.37 -16.38 -16.15
C GLY A 219 -13.45 -17.59 -16.27
N PHE A 220 -12.17 -17.44 -15.94
CA PHE A 220 -11.22 -18.57 -16.01
C PHE A 220 -11.53 -19.63 -14.95
N ALA A 221 -11.75 -19.23 -13.70
CA ALA A 221 -12.01 -20.17 -12.61
C ALA A 221 -13.27 -21.02 -12.87
N ARG A 222 -14.35 -20.40 -13.37
CA ARG A 222 -15.59 -21.11 -13.71
C ARG A 222 -15.43 -22.13 -14.81
N ASN A 223 -14.46 -21.93 -15.70
CA ASN A 223 -14.14 -22.84 -16.80
C ASN A 223 -13.07 -23.88 -16.44
N GLY A 224 -12.79 -24.07 -15.14
CA GLY A 224 -11.96 -25.17 -14.66
C GLY A 224 -10.46 -24.90 -14.65
N TYR A 225 -10.05 -23.64 -14.81
CA TYR A 225 -8.66 -23.21 -14.65
C TYR A 225 -8.38 -22.86 -13.19
N VAL A 226 -7.25 -23.33 -12.65
CA VAL A 226 -6.65 -22.68 -11.49
C VAL A 226 -6.09 -21.34 -11.96
N THR A 227 -6.35 -20.25 -11.24
CA THR A 227 -5.72 -18.96 -11.55
C THR A 227 -4.88 -18.50 -10.39
N PHE A 228 -3.71 -17.98 -10.70
CA PHE A 228 -2.88 -17.29 -9.72
C PHE A 228 -2.49 -15.93 -10.26
N LYS A 229 -2.95 -14.87 -9.61
CA LYS A 229 -2.59 -13.48 -9.92
C LYS A 229 -1.58 -13.00 -8.88
N PRO A 230 -0.26 -13.14 -9.13
CA PRO A 230 0.75 -12.56 -8.25
C PRO A 230 0.59 -11.05 -8.21
N ASP A 231 0.89 -10.44 -7.05
CA ASP A 231 0.81 -8.99 -6.85
C ASP A 231 2.10 -8.25 -7.29
N TYR A 232 3.24 -8.95 -7.34
CA TYR A 232 4.59 -8.40 -7.46
C TYR A 232 5.14 -7.78 -6.17
N ARG A 233 6.47 -7.77 -6.03
CA ARG A 233 7.15 -7.13 -4.89
C ARG A 233 6.76 -5.66 -4.75
N GLY A 234 6.62 -5.22 -3.49
CA GLY A 234 6.17 -3.88 -3.12
C GLY A 234 4.70 -3.57 -3.37
N HIS A 235 3.94 -4.39 -4.10
CA HIS A 235 2.51 -4.17 -4.35
C HIS A 235 1.64 -4.84 -3.29
N GLY A 236 0.63 -4.11 -2.81
CA GLY A 236 -0.28 -4.61 -1.80
C GLY A 236 0.45 -4.91 -0.50
N PHE A 237 0.47 -6.18 -0.08
CA PHE A 237 1.18 -6.62 1.13
C PHE A 237 2.40 -7.50 0.81
N SER A 238 2.83 -7.58 -0.46
CA SER A 238 4.05 -8.28 -0.84
C SER A 238 5.28 -7.54 -0.32
N GLU A 239 6.24 -8.28 0.20
CA GLU A 239 7.51 -7.72 0.68
C GLU A 239 8.37 -7.15 -0.46
N GLY A 240 9.39 -6.37 -0.10
CA GLY A 240 10.32 -5.73 -1.04
C GLY A 240 9.84 -4.38 -1.57
N GLU A 241 10.62 -3.80 -2.48
CA GLU A 241 10.37 -2.49 -3.07
C GLU A 241 10.06 -2.60 -4.57
N SER A 242 9.07 -1.83 -5.01
CA SER A 242 8.77 -1.63 -6.43
C SER A 242 9.81 -0.68 -7.04
N ARG A 243 10.97 -1.22 -7.43
CA ARG A 243 12.07 -0.41 -8.00
C ARG A 243 11.68 0.23 -9.32
N SER A 244 11.22 -0.55 -10.29
CA SER A 244 10.70 -0.02 -11.55
C SER A 244 9.79 -1.02 -12.26
N ALA A 245 8.79 -0.49 -12.97
CA ALA A 245 7.96 -1.28 -13.87
C ALA A 245 8.68 -1.68 -15.17
N TYR A 246 9.78 -0.99 -15.52
CA TYR A 246 10.46 -1.16 -16.81
C TYR A 246 11.98 -1.27 -16.72
N GLY A 247 12.58 -0.67 -15.68
CA GLY A 247 14.02 -0.55 -15.51
C GLY A 247 14.67 -1.72 -14.77
N THR A 248 13.88 -2.67 -14.25
CA THR A 248 14.37 -3.82 -13.47
C THR A 248 13.60 -5.10 -13.81
N PRO A 249 14.24 -6.28 -13.75
CA PRO A 249 13.59 -7.56 -14.03
C PRO A 249 12.68 -8.08 -12.91
N ASP A 250 12.63 -7.40 -11.77
CA ASP A 250 11.99 -7.82 -10.53
C ASP A 250 10.60 -8.47 -10.69
N TYR A 251 9.69 -7.83 -11.43
CA TYR A 251 8.34 -8.38 -11.62
C TYR A 251 8.35 -9.64 -12.49
N ALA A 252 9.25 -9.73 -13.47
CA ALA A 252 9.42 -10.93 -14.25
C ALA A 252 9.94 -12.07 -13.36
N ILE A 253 10.91 -11.81 -12.49
CA ILE A 253 11.43 -12.78 -11.53
C ILE A 253 10.32 -13.26 -10.59
N ASP A 254 9.51 -12.35 -10.06
CA ASP A 254 8.36 -12.68 -9.21
C ASP A 254 7.34 -13.56 -9.93
N VAL A 255 7.04 -13.27 -11.21
CA VAL A 255 6.13 -14.09 -12.03
C VAL A 255 6.71 -15.46 -12.35
N LEU A 256 8.02 -15.56 -12.60
CA LEU A 256 8.68 -16.82 -12.89
C LEU A 256 8.71 -17.72 -11.65
N ASN A 257 8.98 -17.16 -10.46
CA ASN A 257 8.87 -17.87 -9.18
C ASN A 257 7.42 -18.24 -8.85
N ALA A 258 6.44 -17.38 -9.15
CA ALA A 258 5.01 -17.72 -9.03
C ALA A 258 4.65 -18.93 -9.91
N THR A 259 5.14 -18.93 -11.15
CA THR A 259 4.92 -20.02 -12.11
C THR A 259 5.52 -21.34 -11.59
N ALA A 260 6.75 -21.30 -11.07
CA ALA A 260 7.39 -22.46 -10.46
C ALA A 260 6.62 -22.96 -9.23
N SER A 261 6.09 -22.05 -8.42
CA SER A 261 5.28 -22.38 -7.24
C SER A 261 3.94 -23.03 -7.61
N VAL A 262 3.25 -22.52 -8.63
CA VAL A 262 1.99 -23.09 -9.12
C VAL A 262 2.18 -24.50 -9.71
N LYS A 263 3.34 -24.78 -10.34
CA LYS A 263 3.66 -26.15 -10.81
C LYS A 263 3.72 -27.18 -9.69
N ARG A 264 3.93 -26.75 -8.44
CA ARG A 264 4.02 -27.60 -7.25
C ARG A 264 2.67 -27.77 -6.55
N LEU A 265 1.66 -27.00 -6.94
CA LEU A 265 0.35 -27.04 -6.29
C LEU A 265 -0.37 -28.36 -6.61
N ASP A 266 -0.83 -29.05 -5.57
CA ASP A 266 -1.59 -30.28 -5.71
C ASP A 266 -2.83 -30.07 -6.58
N GLY A 267 -3.04 -31.00 -7.52
CA GLY A 267 -4.16 -30.94 -8.46
C GLY A 267 -3.97 -29.98 -9.64
N VAL A 268 -2.80 -29.34 -9.79
CA VAL A 268 -2.41 -28.60 -11.01
C VAL A 268 -1.64 -29.50 -11.98
N ASP A 269 -1.96 -29.38 -13.27
CA ASP A 269 -1.19 -29.98 -14.36
C ASP A 269 -0.03 -29.05 -14.73
N SER A 270 1.18 -29.40 -14.28
CA SER A 270 2.39 -28.59 -14.50
C SER A 270 2.80 -28.46 -15.97
N THR A 271 2.21 -29.25 -16.88
CA THR A 271 2.44 -29.18 -18.33
C THR A 271 1.42 -28.29 -19.05
N ARG A 272 0.35 -27.86 -18.37
CA ARG A 272 -0.71 -27.01 -18.93
C ARG A 272 -0.85 -25.70 -18.15
N ILE A 273 0.21 -24.90 -18.21
CA ILE A 273 0.24 -23.55 -17.62
C ILE A 273 0.31 -22.51 -18.73
N GLY A 274 -0.65 -21.60 -18.74
CA GLY A 274 -0.66 -20.41 -19.59
C GLY A 274 -0.34 -19.15 -18.80
N MET A 275 0.04 -18.09 -19.52
CA MET A 275 0.15 -16.73 -18.97
C MET A 275 -0.89 -15.84 -19.65
N TRP A 276 -1.49 -14.94 -18.88
CA TRP A 276 -2.40 -13.90 -19.38
C TRP A 276 -2.01 -12.58 -18.74
N GLY A 277 -2.06 -11.47 -19.49
CA GLY A 277 -1.83 -10.15 -18.91
C GLY A 277 -2.58 -9.04 -19.62
N HIS A 278 -2.88 -7.97 -18.88
CA HIS A 278 -3.63 -6.82 -19.39
C HIS A 278 -3.29 -5.54 -18.60
N SER A 279 -2.95 -4.48 -19.33
CA SER A 279 -2.63 -3.15 -18.79
C SER A 279 -3.84 -2.24 -18.63
#